data_AF-A0A961P832-F1
#
_entry.id   AF-A0A961P832-F1
#
_cell.length_a   1.000
_cell.length_b   1.000
_cell.length_c   1.000
_cell.angle_alpha   90.00
_cell.angle_beta   90.00
_cell.angle_gamma   90.00
#
_symmetry.space_group_name_H-M   'P 1'
#
loop_
_entity.id
_entity.type
_entity.pdbx_description
1 polymer ?
#
loop_
_entity_poly.entity_id
_entity_poly.type
_entity_poly.pdbx_seq_one_letter_code
_entity_poly.pdbx_strand_id
1 'polypeptide(L)'
;QMGAAYPELVRAQALIEETLKLEETRFKTTLDRGLKLLDEEVAGLDGKELPGETAFKLYDTYGFPLDLTQDALREKGMTVATAGFDAAMAAQKAQARAAWAGSGEAAESTVWYDVAEDAGVTEFLGYDTETAEGQIVALVADGARTDKATQGQPVMIALNQSPFYAESGGQVGDTGLIRTETGLARVSDTKKAAGVFVHIAEVTEGEIATGQAATLEVDHTRRTAIRANHSATHLLHEALRQALGDHVAQRGSLNAHDRLRFDFSHNKALSREELDGVEREVNAYIRQNSPVDTRIMTPDDARALGAQALFGEKYGDEVRVVSMGRADTGKGADKQTYSLELCGGTHVVRTGDIGAFALTSESASSAGVRRIEALTGELALAELRGRDARLAEVETLLKVGRDEVLSRLKALLDERKALSNEVAQLRRELAMGGPAQEAEAKTVNGVPFHAQVLSGVSGKDLPSLIDEHKARLKSGAVLLIADTGGKAAVAAGVTGDLTEKVSAVDLVRAAVEQLGGKGGGGRADMAQGGGADASNAEAAIKAAEAVLGG
;
A
#
# COMPACT_ATOMS: atom_id res chain seq x y z
N GLN A 1 -7.85 -27.19 -26.93
CA GLN A 1 -8.35 -28.59 -26.96
C GLN A 1 -9.47 -28.86 -25.95
N MET A 2 -9.46 -28.27 -24.75
CA MET A 2 -10.49 -28.57 -23.71
C MET A 2 -11.75 -27.67 -23.73
N GLY A 3 -11.82 -26.65 -24.59
CA GLY A 3 -12.88 -25.63 -24.55
C GLY A 3 -14.31 -26.11 -24.80
N ALA A 4 -14.50 -27.30 -25.39
CA ALA A 4 -15.83 -27.90 -25.57
C ALA A 4 -16.40 -28.49 -24.28
N ALA A 5 -15.54 -29.01 -23.40
CA ALA A 5 -15.93 -29.54 -22.08
C ALA A 5 -15.90 -28.46 -20.99
N TYR A 6 -15.10 -27.41 -21.19
CA TYR A 6 -14.90 -26.30 -20.25
C TYR A 6 -15.08 -24.95 -20.99
N PRO A 7 -16.34 -24.55 -21.29
CA PRO A 7 -16.62 -23.34 -22.07
C PRO A 7 -16.10 -22.04 -21.43
N GLU A 8 -15.90 -22.02 -20.12
CA GLU A 8 -15.30 -20.94 -19.36
C GLU A 8 -13.85 -20.64 -19.79
N LEU A 9 -13.10 -21.66 -20.24
CA LEU A 9 -11.74 -21.45 -20.76
C LEU A 9 -11.74 -20.65 -22.07
N VAL A 10 -12.78 -20.85 -22.89
CA VAL A 10 -12.95 -20.09 -24.14
C VAL A 10 -13.34 -18.64 -23.82
N ARG A 11 -14.25 -18.43 -22.88
CA ARG A 11 -14.66 -17.08 -22.44
C ARG A 11 -13.51 -16.31 -21.80
N ALA A 12 -12.64 -16.99 -21.06
CA ALA A 12 -11.49 -16.39 -20.38
C ALA A 12 -10.20 -16.38 -21.22
N GLN A 13 -10.22 -16.76 -22.51
CA GLN A 13 -9.01 -16.96 -23.31
C GLN A 13 -8.11 -15.71 -23.34
N ALA A 14 -8.68 -14.52 -23.58
CA ALA A 14 -7.92 -13.27 -23.61
C ALA A 14 -7.20 -12.98 -22.27
N LEU A 15 -7.88 -13.23 -21.14
CA LEU A 15 -7.29 -13.11 -19.82
C LEU A 15 -6.17 -14.13 -19.61
N ILE A 16 -6.38 -15.38 -20.03
CA ILE A 16 -5.39 -16.46 -19.88
C ILE A 16 -4.12 -16.10 -20.65
N GLU A 17 -4.26 -15.68 -21.91
CA GLU A 17 -3.13 -15.29 -22.75
C GLU A 17 -2.39 -14.07 -22.20
N GLU A 18 -3.12 -13.04 -21.77
CA GLU A 18 -2.50 -11.85 -21.16
C GLU A 18 -1.81 -12.18 -19.83
N THR A 19 -2.43 -13.02 -18.99
CA THR A 19 -1.85 -13.48 -17.73
C THR A 19 -0.58 -14.27 -17.98
N LEU A 20 -0.59 -15.20 -18.94
CA LEU A 20 0.61 -15.96 -19.32
C LEU A 20 1.73 -15.03 -19.81
N LYS A 21 1.42 -14.06 -20.67
CA LYS A 21 2.40 -13.10 -21.18
C LYS A 21 3.00 -12.23 -20.07
N LEU A 22 2.17 -11.79 -19.13
CA LEU A 22 2.60 -10.99 -17.99
C LEU A 22 3.43 -11.81 -17.00
N GLU A 23 3.02 -13.06 -16.72
CA GLU A 23 3.79 -13.98 -15.89
C GLU A 23 5.12 -14.35 -16.55
N GLU A 24 5.17 -14.54 -17.87
CA GLU A 24 6.43 -14.75 -18.59
C GLU A 24 7.36 -13.53 -18.45
N THR A 25 6.81 -12.31 -18.53
CA THR A 25 7.57 -11.06 -18.39
C THR A 25 8.07 -10.87 -16.95
N ARG A 26 7.22 -11.16 -15.95
CA ARG A 26 7.59 -11.14 -14.53
C ARG A 26 8.64 -12.18 -14.23
N PHE A 27 8.45 -13.41 -14.69
CA PHE A 27 9.39 -14.50 -14.52
C PHE A 27 10.76 -14.16 -15.11
N LYS A 28 10.82 -13.58 -16.32
CA LYS A 28 12.10 -13.07 -16.89
C LYS A 28 12.77 -12.03 -15.99
N THR A 29 12.00 -11.09 -15.44
CA THR A 29 12.52 -10.07 -14.52
C THR A 29 13.02 -10.69 -13.21
N THR A 30 12.28 -11.65 -12.65
CA THR A 30 12.64 -12.41 -11.46
C THR A 30 13.89 -13.26 -11.70
N LEU A 31 13.99 -13.88 -12.88
CA LEU A 31 15.15 -14.67 -13.31
C LEU A 31 16.40 -13.78 -13.42
N ASP A 32 16.31 -12.64 -14.11
CA ASP A 32 17.42 -11.69 -14.26
C ASP A 32 17.91 -11.16 -12.90
N ARG A 33 16.98 -10.87 -11.98
CA ARG A 33 17.31 -10.40 -10.63
C ARG A 33 17.86 -11.52 -9.75
N GLY A 34 17.25 -12.70 -9.80
CA GLY A 34 17.63 -13.88 -9.04
C GLY A 34 19.03 -14.37 -9.40
N LEU A 35 19.36 -14.40 -10.69
CA LEU A 35 20.71 -14.73 -11.17
C LEU A 35 21.76 -13.73 -10.71
N LYS A 36 21.48 -12.42 -10.75
CA LYS A 36 22.40 -11.40 -10.22
C LYS A 36 22.64 -11.55 -8.71
N LEU A 37 21.57 -11.76 -7.93
CA LEU A 37 21.69 -11.97 -6.49
C LEU A 37 22.45 -13.26 -6.17
N LEU A 38 22.19 -14.33 -6.92
CA LEU A 38 22.95 -15.59 -6.80
C LEU A 38 24.43 -15.38 -7.11
N ASP A 39 24.76 -14.60 -8.15
CA ASP A 39 26.14 -14.26 -8.50
C ASP A 39 26.84 -13.47 -7.38
N GLU A 40 26.16 -12.52 -6.74
CA GLU A 40 26.67 -11.74 -5.61
C GLU A 40 26.93 -12.63 -4.38
N GLU A 41 25.98 -13.49 -4.02
CA GLU A 41 26.11 -14.40 -2.88
C GLU A 41 27.22 -15.44 -3.11
N VAL A 42 27.36 -15.93 -4.35
CA VAL A 42 28.43 -16.86 -4.74
C VAL A 42 29.80 -16.17 -4.75
N ALA A 43 29.90 -14.91 -5.15
CA ALA A 43 31.18 -14.18 -5.18
C ALA A 43 31.81 -14.00 -3.79
N GLY A 44 31.00 -14.02 -2.73
CA GLY A 44 31.46 -13.90 -1.34
C GLY A 44 31.70 -15.23 -0.61
N LEU A 45 31.54 -16.38 -1.27
CA LEU A 45 31.58 -17.69 -0.63
C LEU A 45 32.96 -18.37 -0.74
N ASP A 46 33.52 -18.75 0.43
CA ASP A 46 34.67 -19.65 0.53
C ASP A 46 34.18 -21.11 0.53
N GLY A 47 33.82 -21.64 -0.65
CA GLY A 47 33.38 -23.03 -0.78
C GLY A 47 32.69 -23.36 -2.10
N LYS A 48 32.27 -24.63 -2.27
CA LYS A 48 31.49 -25.10 -3.43
C LYS A 48 30.02 -25.41 -3.10
N GLU A 49 29.55 -25.01 -1.93
CA GLU A 49 28.19 -25.29 -1.47
C GLU A 49 27.53 -24.00 -0.97
N LEU A 50 26.38 -23.65 -1.58
CA LEU A 50 25.55 -22.52 -1.17
C LEU A 50 24.77 -22.90 0.10
N PRO A 51 24.84 -22.09 1.18
CA PRO A 51 24.04 -22.33 2.38
C PRO A 51 22.54 -22.38 2.08
N GLY A 52 21.84 -23.34 2.72
CA GLY A 52 20.41 -23.55 2.50
C GLY A 52 19.54 -22.35 2.92
N GLU A 53 19.97 -21.57 3.90
CA GLU A 53 19.29 -20.32 4.31
C GLU A 53 19.36 -19.24 3.22
N THR A 54 20.49 -19.14 2.52
CA THR A 54 20.64 -18.21 1.38
C THR A 54 19.77 -18.64 0.21
N ALA A 55 19.73 -19.94 -0.10
CA ALA A 55 18.80 -20.48 -1.11
C ALA A 55 17.33 -20.27 -0.71
N PHE A 56 17.01 -20.40 0.58
CA PHE A 56 15.67 -20.13 1.09
C PHE A 56 15.30 -18.65 0.96
N LYS A 57 16.23 -17.73 1.24
CA LYS A 57 16.01 -16.28 1.03
C LYS A 57 15.77 -15.95 -0.44
N LEU A 58 16.52 -16.56 -1.37
CA LEU A 58 16.28 -16.44 -2.81
C LEU A 58 14.87 -16.89 -3.20
N TYR A 59 14.42 -18.01 -2.64
CA TYR A 59 13.08 -18.55 -2.85
C TYR A 59 11.97 -17.69 -2.23
N ASP A 60 12.04 -17.43 -0.93
CA ASP A 60 10.96 -16.83 -0.15
C ASP A 60 10.86 -15.31 -0.37
N THR A 61 12.00 -14.61 -0.37
CA THR A 61 12.02 -13.14 -0.47
C THR A 61 11.98 -12.66 -1.93
N TYR A 62 12.64 -13.38 -2.84
CA TYR A 62 12.83 -12.93 -4.22
C TYR A 62 12.09 -13.79 -5.25
N GLY A 63 11.42 -14.87 -4.81
CA GLY A 63 10.64 -15.73 -5.70
C GLY A 63 11.49 -16.55 -6.66
N PHE A 64 12.79 -16.73 -6.38
CA PHE A 64 13.73 -17.47 -7.23
C PHE A 64 13.72 -18.96 -6.87
N PRO A 65 13.19 -19.84 -7.74
CA PRO A 65 13.01 -21.26 -7.44
C PRO A 65 14.32 -22.01 -7.09
N LEU A 66 14.22 -23.01 -6.21
CA LEU A 66 15.36 -23.82 -5.76
C LEU A 66 15.98 -24.62 -6.92
N ASP A 67 15.17 -25.16 -7.82
CA ASP A 67 15.59 -25.89 -9.01
C ASP A 67 16.44 -25.00 -9.95
N LEU A 68 16.01 -23.76 -10.19
CA LEU A 68 16.80 -22.80 -10.98
C LEU A 68 18.10 -22.40 -10.27
N THR A 69 18.07 -22.30 -8.94
CA THR A 69 19.28 -22.07 -8.13
C THR A 69 20.26 -23.24 -8.28
N GLN A 70 19.77 -24.47 -8.21
CA GLN A 70 20.57 -25.68 -8.37
C GLN A 70 21.15 -25.81 -9.79
N ASP A 71 20.36 -25.50 -10.82
CA ASP A 71 20.81 -25.55 -12.21
C ASP A 71 21.88 -24.47 -12.50
N ALA A 72 21.68 -23.24 -12.05
CA ALA A 72 22.65 -22.16 -12.22
C ALA A 72 23.99 -22.45 -11.48
N LEU A 73 23.94 -23.05 -10.29
CA LEU A 73 25.15 -23.45 -9.57
C LEU A 73 25.84 -24.66 -10.18
N ARG A 74 25.11 -25.57 -10.84
CA ARG A 74 25.68 -26.73 -11.52
C ARG A 74 26.66 -26.32 -12.62
N GLU A 75 26.34 -25.26 -13.37
CA GLU A 75 27.24 -24.71 -14.40
C GLU A 75 28.57 -24.19 -13.83
N LYS A 76 28.56 -23.77 -12.55
CA LYS A 76 29.74 -23.29 -11.81
C LYS A 76 30.43 -24.38 -10.99
N GLY A 77 29.95 -25.63 -11.06
CA GLY A 77 30.48 -26.76 -10.29
C GLY A 77 30.21 -26.66 -8.78
N MET A 78 29.11 -26.02 -8.39
CA MET A 78 28.66 -25.80 -7.01
C MET A 78 27.34 -26.52 -6.72
N THR A 79 27.03 -26.72 -5.44
CA THR A 79 25.80 -27.37 -4.96
C THR A 79 25.03 -26.47 -3.98
N VAL A 80 23.80 -26.83 -3.64
CA VAL A 80 23.01 -26.19 -2.57
C VAL A 80 22.93 -27.16 -1.39
N ALA A 81 23.13 -26.66 -0.17
CA ALA A 81 22.86 -27.41 1.06
C ALA A 81 21.34 -27.56 1.29
N THR A 82 20.71 -28.50 0.59
CA THR A 82 19.25 -28.71 0.60
C THR A 82 18.67 -28.98 1.98
N ALA A 83 19.41 -29.64 2.87
CA ALA A 83 18.99 -29.88 4.25
C ALA A 83 18.74 -28.57 5.03
N GLY A 84 19.55 -27.53 4.77
CA GLY A 84 19.35 -26.22 5.38
C GLY A 84 18.14 -25.48 4.81
N PHE A 85 17.86 -25.66 3.52
CA PHE A 85 16.68 -25.10 2.86
C PHE A 85 15.38 -25.72 3.41
N ASP A 86 15.34 -27.04 3.53
CA ASP A 86 14.18 -27.78 4.05
C ASP A 86 13.91 -27.42 5.53
N ALA A 87 14.96 -27.24 6.33
CA ALA A 87 14.85 -26.78 7.71
C ALA A 87 14.23 -25.37 7.81
N ALA A 88 14.66 -24.44 6.95
CA ALA A 88 14.11 -23.08 6.89
C ALA A 88 12.63 -23.07 6.44
N MET A 89 12.27 -23.90 5.45
CA MET A 89 10.88 -24.08 5.02
C MET A 89 9.99 -24.64 6.14
N ALA A 90 10.48 -25.64 6.88
CA ALA A 90 9.76 -26.22 8.00
C ALA A 90 9.54 -25.20 9.13
N ALA A 91 10.53 -24.36 9.44
CA ALA A 91 10.43 -23.31 10.44
C ALA A 91 9.37 -22.24 10.07
N GLN A 92 9.34 -21.78 8.83
CA GLN A 92 8.33 -20.83 8.33
C GLN A 92 6.91 -21.42 8.44
N LYS A 93 6.73 -22.69 8.04
CA LYS A 93 5.44 -23.38 8.13
C LYS A 93 4.97 -23.56 9.58
N ALA A 94 5.89 -23.80 10.50
CA ALA A 94 5.59 -23.88 11.93
C ALA A 94 5.17 -22.53 12.51
N GLN A 95 5.85 -21.43 12.14
CA GLN A 95 5.49 -20.07 12.56
C GLN A 95 4.10 -19.65 12.04
N ALA A 96 3.79 -19.93 10.77
CA ALA A 96 2.48 -19.65 10.20
C ALA A 96 1.35 -20.42 10.91
N ARG A 97 1.61 -21.68 11.31
CA ARG A 97 0.66 -22.50 12.09
C ARG A 97 0.49 -22.01 13.52
N ALA A 98 1.56 -21.56 14.18
CA ALA A 98 1.51 -21.02 15.53
C ALA A 98 0.73 -19.69 15.59
N ALA A 99 0.85 -18.85 14.56
CA ALA A 99 0.05 -17.63 14.42
C ALA A 99 -1.45 -17.91 14.22
N TRP A 100 -1.80 -19.04 13.59
CA TRP A 100 -3.19 -19.47 13.41
C TRP A 100 -3.79 -20.17 14.63
N ALA A 101 -2.99 -20.94 15.38
CA ALA A 101 -3.45 -21.66 16.57
C ALA A 101 -3.67 -20.78 17.83
N GLY A 102 -3.18 -19.54 17.83
CA GLY A 102 -3.30 -18.60 18.95
C GLY A 102 -4.66 -17.88 19.07
N SER A 103 -5.63 -18.13 18.18
CA SER A 103 -6.92 -17.41 18.14
C SER A 103 -8.03 -18.00 19.02
N GLY A 104 -7.86 -19.18 19.63
CA GLY A 104 -8.89 -19.79 20.50
C GLY A 104 -10.11 -20.38 19.77
N GLU A 105 -10.22 -20.25 18.45
CA GLU A 105 -11.40 -20.61 17.63
C GLU A 105 -11.82 -22.08 17.70
N ALA A 106 -10.90 -23.01 18.04
CA ALA A 106 -11.20 -24.44 18.02
C ALA A 106 -12.14 -24.88 19.17
N ALA A 107 -11.99 -24.33 20.38
CA ALA A 107 -12.82 -24.70 21.54
C ALA A 107 -14.20 -24.02 21.51
N GLU A 108 -14.29 -22.79 21.00
CA GLU A 108 -15.57 -22.11 20.80
C GLU A 108 -16.41 -22.78 19.70
N SER A 109 -15.77 -23.37 18.68
CA SER A 109 -16.48 -24.04 17.59
C SER A 109 -17.33 -25.25 18.03
N THR A 110 -16.87 -26.05 18.99
CA THR A 110 -17.60 -27.25 19.45
C THR A 110 -18.88 -26.90 20.20
N VAL A 111 -18.87 -25.83 21.00
CA VAL A 111 -20.03 -25.39 21.78
C VAL A 111 -21.22 -25.04 20.86
N TRP A 112 -20.95 -24.40 19.72
CA TRP A 112 -22.01 -24.00 18.80
C TRP A 112 -22.60 -25.15 17.99
N TYR A 113 -21.84 -26.22 17.72
CA TYR A 113 -22.41 -27.46 17.17
C TYR A 113 -23.38 -28.10 18.16
N ASP A 114 -23.00 -28.20 19.44
CA ASP A 114 -23.90 -28.72 20.48
C ASP A 114 -25.16 -27.85 20.58
N VAL A 115 -25.04 -26.51 20.46
CA VAL A 115 -26.22 -25.61 20.51
C VAL A 115 -27.13 -25.85 19.32
N ALA A 116 -26.56 -26.04 18.12
CA ALA A 116 -27.32 -26.35 16.92
C ALA A 116 -28.04 -27.70 17.00
N GLU A 117 -27.41 -28.72 17.63
CA GLU A 117 -28.04 -30.03 17.84
C GLU A 117 -29.17 -29.97 18.88
N ASP A 118 -28.97 -29.25 19.99
CA ASP A 118 -29.94 -29.17 21.09
C ASP A 118 -31.15 -28.28 20.76
N ALA A 119 -30.90 -27.12 20.13
CA ALA A 119 -31.90 -26.07 19.95
C ALA A 119 -32.24 -25.75 18.48
N GLY A 120 -31.54 -26.37 17.52
CA GLY A 120 -31.66 -26.08 16.10
C GLY A 120 -30.82 -24.88 15.64
N VAL A 121 -30.89 -24.59 14.34
CA VAL A 121 -30.26 -23.42 13.73
C VAL A 121 -31.10 -22.16 13.99
N THR A 122 -30.47 -20.97 13.93
CA THR A 122 -31.19 -19.71 14.09
C THR A 122 -31.92 -19.34 12.80
N GLU A 123 -33.22 -19.03 12.89
CA GLU A 123 -33.98 -18.43 11.79
C GLU A 123 -33.60 -16.96 11.61
N PHE A 124 -33.19 -16.58 10.39
CA PHE A 124 -32.78 -15.22 10.09
C PHE A 124 -33.93 -14.40 9.51
N LEU A 125 -34.33 -13.35 10.24
CA LEU A 125 -35.45 -12.46 9.89
C LEU A 125 -34.99 -11.11 9.30
N GLY A 126 -33.67 -10.87 9.28
CA GLY A 126 -33.09 -9.56 9.01
C GLY A 126 -33.20 -9.03 7.58
N TYR A 127 -33.76 -9.84 6.67
CA TYR A 127 -34.14 -9.39 5.33
C TYR A 127 -35.38 -8.49 5.36
N ASP A 128 -36.34 -8.80 6.25
CA ASP A 128 -37.65 -8.13 6.27
C ASP A 128 -37.77 -7.12 7.42
N THR A 129 -37.07 -7.35 8.54
CA THR A 129 -37.17 -6.52 9.73
C THR A 129 -35.83 -6.28 10.43
N GLU A 130 -35.74 -5.19 11.18
CA GLU A 130 -34.61 -4.86 12.06
C GLU A 130 -34.95 -5.04 13.54
N THR A 131 -36.20 -5.36 13.84
CA THR A 131 -36.69 -5.66 15.19
C THR A 131 -37.46 -6.97 15.17
N ALA A 132 -37.18 -7.85 16.13
CA ALA A 132 -37.94 -9.08 16.32
C ALA A 132 -37.92 -9.51 17.79
N GLU A 133 -38.82 -10.43 18.14
CA GLU A 133 -38.79 -11.13 19.41
C GLU A 133 -38.20 -12.53 19.21
N GLY A 134 -37.49 -13.06 20.19
CA GLY A 134 -36.91 -14.40 20.16
C GLY A 134 -36.72 -14.97 21.56
N GLN A 135 -36.46 -16.26 21.65
CA GLN A 135 -36.11 -16.93 22.90
C GLN A 135 -34.60 -17.20 22.95
N ILE A 136 -33.97 -16.87 24.07
CA ILE A 136 -32.55 -17.18 24.31
C ILE A 136 -32.41 -18.69 24.49
N VAL A 137 -31.66 -19.32 23.60
CA VAL A 137 -31.45 -20.79 23.61
C VAL A 137 -30.12 -21.17 24.25
N ALA A 138 -29.12 -20.27 24.22
CA ALA A 138 -27.85 -20.49 24.90
C ALA A 138 -27.16 -19.17 25.23
N LEU A 139 -26.42 -19.19 26.33
CA LEU A 139 -25.42 -18.18 26.69
C LEU A 139 -24.07 -18.87 26.81
N VAL A 140 -23.03 -18.25 26.27
CA VAL A 140 -21.65 -18.73 26.37
C VAL A 140 -20.78 -17.61 26.94
N ALA A 141 -20.05 -17.91 28.01
CA ALA A 141 -19.09 -17.01 28.64
C ALA A 141 -17.80 -17.81 28.93
N ASP A 142 -16.65 -17.18 28.72
CA ASP A 142 -15.33 -17.82 28.92
C ASP A 142 -15.18 -19.17 28.19
N GLY A 143 -15.78 -19.30 27.00
CA GLY A 143 -15.71 -20.49 26.16
C GLY A 143 -16.61 -21.67 26.60
N ALA A 144 -17.47 -21.49 27.61
CA ALA A 144 -18.38 -22.52 28.09
C ALA A 144 -19.83 -22.02 28.21
N ARG A 145 -20.80 -22.93 28.13
CA ARG A 145 -22.21 -22.59 28.36
C ARG A 145 -22.43 -22.13 29.80
N THR A 146 -23.27 -21.12 29.96
CA THR A 146 -23.72 -20.62 31.27
C THR A 146 -25.24 -20.44 31.24
N ASP A 147 -25.88 -20.54 32.41
CA ASP A 147 -27.32 -20.32 32.53
C ASP A 147 -27.68 -18.84 32.61
N LYS A 148 -26.73 -17.99 33.02
CA LYS A 148 -26.93 -16.54 33.18
C LYS A 148 -25.66 -15.73 32.99
N ALA A 149 -25.84 -14.48 32.58
CA ALA A 149 -24.83 -13.43 32.55
C ALA A 149 -25.38 -12.16 33.21
N THR A 150 -24.53 -11.48 33.98
CA THR A 150 -24.89 -10.31 34.79
C THR A 150 -24.17 -9.06 34.30
N GLN A 151 -24.63 -7.89 34.75
CA GLN A 151 -24.08 -6.59 34.37
C GLN A 151 -22.54 -6.53 34.40
N GLY A 152 -21.95 -6.01 33.32
CA GLY A 152 -20.51 -5.87 33.09
C GLY A 152 -19.83 -7.13 32.54
N GLN A 153 -20.55 -8.23 32.35
CA GLN A 153 -19.98 -9.46 31.81
C GLN A 153 -20.07 -9.52 30.28
N PRO A 154 -18.96 -9.87 29.59
CA PRO A 154 -19.01 -10.27 28.19
C PRO A 154 -19.73 -11.62 28.07
N VAL A 155 -20.57 -11.75 27.06
CA VAL A 155 -21.36 -12.94 26.81
C VAL A 155 -21.66 -13.09 25.32
N MET A 156 -21.65 -14.32 24.84
CA MET A 156 -22.19 -14.65 23.52
C MET A 156 -23.60 -15.21 23.69
N ILE A 157 -24.56 -14.63 22.97
CA ILE A 157 -25.98 -14.95 23.10
C ILE A 157 -26.46 -15.59 21.79
N ALA A 158 -27.10 -16.75 21.89
CA ALA A 158 -27.79 -17.39 20.78
C ALA A 158 -29.30 -17.43 21.04
N LEU A 159 -30.08 -17.18 19.99
CA LEU A 159 -31.53 -17.21 20.01
C LEU A 159 -32.06 -18.11 18.89
N ASN A 160 -33.31 -18.57 19.03
CA ASN A 160 -33.99 -19.38 18.02
C ASN A 160 -34.23 -18.61 16.70
N GLN A 161 -34.42 -17.28 16.77
CA GLN A 161 -34.57 -16.40 15.62
C GLN A 161 -33.92 -15.03 15.88
N SER A 162 -33.44 -14.36 14.83
CA SER A 162 -32.80 -13.05 14.97
C SER A 162 -32.90 -12.17 13.70
N PRO A 163 -33.08 -10.84 13.85
CA PRO A 163 -32.96 -9.89 12.75
C PRO A 163 -31.50 -9.45 12.49
N PHE A 164 -30.55 -9.84 13.34
CA PHE A 164 -29.13 -9.44 13.22
C PHE A 164 -28.46 -10.26 12.12
N TYR A 165 -27.83 -9.59 11.17
CA TYR A 165 -27.02 -10.23 10.14
C TYR A 165 -25.70 -10.66 10.75
N ALA A 166 -25.37 -11.94 10.61
CA ALA A 166 -24.06 -12.46 10.98
C ALA A 166 -23.07 -12.20 9.85
N GLU A 167 -21.84 -11.81 10.22
CA GLU A 167 -20.77 -11.51 9.26
C GLU A 167 -20.61 -12.61 8.19
N SER A 168 -20.78 -12.23 6.93
CA SER A 168 -20.72 -13.15 5.79
C SER A 168 -20.68 -12.40 4.46
N GLY A 169 -20.14 -13.02 3.41
CA GLY A 169 -20.13 -12.43 2.05
C GLY A 169 -19.41 -11.07 1.95
N GLY A 170 -18.49 -10.79 2.88
CA GLY A 170 -17.82 -9.49 3.02
C GLY A 170 -18.62 -8.45 3.82
N GLN A 171 -19.91 -8.66 4.09
CA GLN A 171 -20.68 -7.79 4.98
C GLN A 171 -20.34 -8.05 6.45
N VAL A 172 -20.02 -7.00 7.20
CA VAL A 172 -19.74 -7.09 8.65
C VAL A 172 -21.01 -7.43 9.44
N GLY A 173 -20.83 -8.06 10.60
CA GLY A 173 -21.93 -8.40 11.51
C GLY A 173 -22.64 -7.15 12.05
N ASP A 174 -23.93 -7.32 12.38
CA ASP A 174 -24.71 -6.25 12.99
C ASP A 174 -24.41 -6.03 14.46
N THR A 175 -24.72 -4.80 14.87
CA THR A 175 -24.68 -4.34 16.26
C THR A 175 -26.06 -3.85 16.65
N GLY A 176 -26.31 -3.73 17.96
CA GLY A 176 -27.61 -3.32 18.45
C GLY A 176 -27.83 -3.74 19.89
N LEU A 177 -29.09 -3.99 20.24
CA LEU A 177 -29.51 -4.29 21.60
C LEU A 177 -30.31 -5.59 21.66
N ILE A 178 -30.14 -6.34 22.76
CA ILE A 178 -30.99 -7.45 23.16
C ILE A 178 -31.55 -7.11 24.54
N ARG A 179 -32.88 -7.01 24.65
CA ARG A 179 -33.57 -6.65 25.88
C ARG A 179 -34.44 -7.80 26.35
N THR A 180 -34.32 -8.19 27.61
CA THR A 180 -35.23 -9.12 28.28
C THR A 180 -36.03 -8.37 29.35
N GLU A 181 -36.91 -9.07 30.07
CA GLU A 181 -37.58 -8.52 31.24
C GLU A 181 -36.59 -8.12 32.35
N THR A 182 -35.46 -8.82 32.47
CA THR A 182 -34.54 -8.70 33.60
C THR A 182 -33.23 -7.99 33.27
N GLY A 183 -32.95 -7.69 32.00
CA GLY A 183 -31.68 -7.11 31.60
C GLY A 183 -31.61 -6.54 30.18
N LEU A 184 -30.48 -5.90 29.90
CA LEU A 184 -30.15 -5.31 28.61
C LEU A 184 -28.72 -5.68 28.24
N ALA A 185 -28.53 -6.28 27.06
CA ALA A 185 -27.22 -6.54 26.49
C ALA A 185 -26.99 -5.68 25.24
N ARG A 186 -25.78 -5.14 25.12
CA ARG A 186 -25.31 -4.42 23.92
C ARG A 186 -24.51 -5.36 23.05
N VAL A 187 -24.97 -5.59 21.84
CA VAL A 187 -24.30 -6.43 20.83
C VAL A 187 -23.27 -5.58 20.10
N SER A 188 -22.00 -6.01 20.15
CA SER A 188 -20.88 -5.36 19.47
C SER A 188 -20.56 -5.99 18.11
N ASP A 189 -20.93 -7.25 17.90
CA ASP A 189 -20.77 -7.96 16.63
C ASP A 189 -21.69 -9.19 16.58
N THR A 190 -21.98 -9.70 15.38
CA THR A 190 -22.75 -10.92 15.16
C THR A 190 -22.00 -11.85 14.21
N LYS A 191 -21.76 -13.09 14.63
CA LYS A 191 -21.06 -14.12 13.85
C LYS A 191 -21.96 -15.32 13.57
N LYS A 192 -21.56 -16.20 12.66
CA LYS A 192 -22.28 -17.44 12.33
C LYS A 192 -21.39 -18.64 12.56
N ALA A 193 -21.87 -19.60 13.35
CA ALA A 193 -21.18 -20.87 13.59
C ALA A 193 -22.21 -22.00 13.59
N ALA A 194 -21.97 -23.08 12.83
CA ALA A 194 -22.87 -24.23 12.73
C ALA A 194 -24.36 -23.89 12.43
N GLY A 195 -24.63 -22.77 11.75
CA GLY A 195 -25.99 -22.29 11.48
C GLY A 195 -26.63 -21.47 12.61
N VAL A 196 -25.96 -21.35 13.76
CA VAL A 196 -26.35 -20.50 14.89
C VAL A 196 -25.81 -19.08 14.67
N PHE A 197 -26.64 -18.08 14.94
CA PHE A 197 -26.24 -16.68 14.94
C PHE A 197 -25.79 -16.30 16.36
N VAL A 198 -24.51 -15.98 16.48
CA VAL A 198 -23.81 -15.73 17.74
C VAL A 198 -23.70 -14.21 17.92
N HIS A 199 -24.44 -13.68 18.89
CA HIS A 199 -24.43 -12.25 19.21
C HIS A 199 -23.36 -12.01 20.28
N ILE A 200 -22.25 -11.39 19.91
CA ILE A 200 -21.16 -11.03 20.82
C ILE A 200 -21.58 -9.76 21.54
N ALA A 201 -21.77 -9.84 22.86
CA ALA A 201 -22.41 -8.79 23.63
C ALA A 201 -21.78 -8.58 25.02
N GLU A 202 -22.13 -7.45 25.63
CA GLU A 202 -21.89 -7.17 27.05
C GLU A 202 -23.23 -6.88 27.72
N VAL A 203 -23.49 -7.48 28.89
CA VAL A 203 -24.69 -7.14 29.67
C VAL A 203 -24.49 -5.77 30.31
N THR A 204 -25.25 -4.79 29.85
CA THR A 204 -25.15 -3.39 30.31
C THR A 204 -26.01 -3.08 31.52
N GLU A 205 -27.11 -3.82 31.71
CA GLU A 205 -28.05 -3.66 32.82
C GLU A 205 -28.60 -5.02 33.25
N GLY A 206 -28.76 -5.24 34.56
CA GLY A 206 -29.45 -6.40 35.11
C GLY A 206 -28.79 -7.75 34.81
N GLU A 207 -29.59 -8.76 34.50
CA GLU A 207 -29.12 -10.10 34.12
C GLU A 207 -29.91 -10.66 32.92
N ILE A 208 -29.22 -11.48 32.13
CA ILE A 208 -29.75 -12.22 30.99
C ILE A 208 -29.62 -13.71 31.30
N ALA A 209 -30.68 -14.48 31.12
CA ALA A 209 -30.69 -15.92 31.39
C ALA A 209 -31.21 -16.73 30.20
N THR A 210 -30.72 -17.97 30.09
CA THR A 210 -31.20 -18.93 29.08
C THR A 210 -32.70 -19.21 29.27
N GLY A 211 -33.44 -19.33 28.17
CA GLY A 211 -34.89 -19.58 28.13
C GLY A 211 -35.75 -18.31 28.17
N GLN A 212 -35.18 -17.13 28.45
CA GLN A 212 -35.92 -15.87 28.46
C GLN A 212 -36.37 -15.45 27.07
N ALA A 213 -37.54 -14.81 27.01
CA ALA A 213 -37.95 -14.03 25.85
C ALA A 213 -37.15 -12.73 25.79
N ALA A 214 -36.74 -12.33 24.58
CA ALA A 214 -35.96 -11.15 24.32
C ALA A 214 -36.49 -10.39 23.10
N THR A 215 -36.46 -9.07 23.17
CA THR A 215 -36.62 -8.18 22.01
C THR A 215 -35.23 -7.83 21.48
N LEU A 216 -35.02 -8.05 20.19
CA LEU A 216 -33.79 -7.75 19.48
C LEU A 216 -34.00 -6.52 18.60
N GLU A 217 -33.10 -5.54 18.68
CA GLU A 217 -33.15 -4.31 17.90
C GLU A 217 -31.79 -4.02 17.27
N VAL A 218 -31.72 -4.10 15.94
CA VAL A 218 -30.51 -3.77 15.16
C VAL A 218 -30.32 -2.26 15.14
N ASP A 219 -29.06 -1.80 15.18
CA ASP A 219 -28.73 -0.40 14.92
C ASP A 219 -29.07 -0.02 13.47
N HIS A 220 -30.21 0.66 13.31
CA HIS A 220 -30.74 1.07 12.01
C HIS A 220 -29.77 1.93 11.21
N THR A 221 -29.09 2.88 11.86
CA THR A 221 -28.20 3.82 11.17
C THR A 221 -27.00 3.07 10.62
N ARG A 222 -26.40 2.20 11.44
CA ARG A 222 -25.27 1.37 11.04
C ARG A 222 -25.65 0.37 9.94
N ARG A 223 -26.78 -0.33 10.10
CA ARG A 223 -27.30 -1.27 9.09
C ARG A 223 -27.55 -0.59 7.75
N THR A 224 -28.08 0.64 7.77
CA THR A 224 -28.35 1.43 6.57
C THR A 224 -27.05 1.75 5.82
N ALA A 225 -26.02 2.21 6.52
CA ALA A 225 -24.72 2.48 5.91
C ALA A 225 -24.06 1.22 5.32
N ILE A 226 -24.19 0.08 6.01
CA ILE A 226 -23.70 -1.22 5.52
C ILE A 226 -24.44 -1.65 4.25
N ARG A 227 -25.78 -1.56 4.24
CA ARG A 227 -26.61 -1.85 3.06
C ARG A 227 -26.21 -0.97 1.88
N ALA A 228 -25.98 0.32 2.11
CA ALA A 228 -25.53 1.26 1.08
C ALA A 228 -24.17 0.84 0.50
N ASN A 229 -23.19 0.55 1.35
CA ASN A 229 -21.87 0.07 0.93
C ASN A 229 -21.95 -1.28 0.19
N HIS A 230 -22.76 -2.22 0.67
CA HIS A 230 -22.94 -3.51 0.02
C HIS A 230 -23.58 -3.37 -1.37
N SER A 231 -24.65 -2.60 -1.47
CA SER A 231 -25.30 -2.35 -2.76
C SER A 231 -24.41 -1.57 -3.73
N ALA A 232 -23.61 -0.62 -3.24
CA ALA A 232 -22.62 0.06 -4.06
C ALA A 232 -21.52 -0.89 -4.57
N THR A 233 -21.13 -1.90 -3.80
CA THR A 233 -20.17 -2.92 -4.24
C THR A 233 -20.66 -3.70 -5.45
N HIS A 234 -21.97 -4.04 -5.53
CA HIS A 234 -22.54 -4.69 -6.72
C HIS A 234 -22.52 -3.78 -7.96
N LEU A 235 -22.88 -2.51 -7.80
CA LEU A 235 -22.79 -1.53 -8.90
C LEU A 235 -21.34 -1.31 -9.33
N LEU A 236 -20.41 -1.25 -8.38
CA LEU A 236 -18.97 -1.11 -8.64
C LEU A 236 -18.43 -2.33 -9.39
N HIS A 237 -18.82 -3.54 -9.00
CA HIS A 237 -18.38 -4.77 -9.65
C HIS A 237 -18.79 -4.80 -11.13
N GLU A 238 -20.05 -4.49 -11.42
CA GLU A 238 -20.52 -4.43 -12.81
C GLU A 238 -19.84 -3.28 -13.58
N ALA A 239 -19.70 -2.09 -12.99
CA ALA A 239 -19.02 -0.95 -13.64
C ALA A 239 -17.55 -1.27 -13.99
N LEU A 240 -16.84 -2.00 -13.12
CA LEU A 240 -15.48 -2.47 -13.40
C LEU A 240 -15.46 -3.47 -14.56
N ARG A 241 -16.45 -4.36 -14.67
CA ARG A 241 -16.57 -5.28 -15.80
C ARG A 241 -16.84 -4.55 -17.11
N GLN A 242 -17.70 -3.53 -17.09
CA GLN A 242 -17.98 -2.71 -18.27
C GLN A 242 -16.74 -1.93 -18.72
N ALA A 243 -15.98 -1.38 -17.77
CA ALA A 243 -14.77 -0.61 -18.07
C ALA A 243 -13.59 -1.47 -18.51
N LEU A 244 -13.37 -2.62 -17.85
CA LEU A 244 -12.13 -3.39 -17.98
C LEU A 244 -12.31 -4.72 -18.74
N GLY A 245 -13.51 -5.31 -18.72
CA GLY A 245 -13.85 -6.58 -19.35
C GLY A 245 -14.36 -7.67 -18.40
N ASP A 246 -14.89 -8.74 -18.97
CA ASP A 246 -15.55 -9.86 -18.26
C ASP A 246 -14.63 -10.71 -17.36
N HIS A 247 -13.31 -10.50 -17.44
CA HIS A 247 -12.34 -11.18 -16.59
C HIS A 247 -12.27 -10.63 -15.16
N VAL A 248 -12.85 -9.45 -14.93
CA VAL A 248 -12.99 -8.91 -13.59
C VAL A 248 -13.88 -9.84 -12.79
N ALA A 249 -13.29 -10.45 -11.76
CA ALA A 249 -13.97 -11.33 -10.83
C ALA A 249 -13.55 -10.97 -9.40
N GLN A 250 -14.50 -11.02 -8.47
CA GLN A 250 -14.25 -10.77 -7.05
C GLN A 250 -13.21 -11.75 -6.48
N ARG A 251 -12.27 -11.19 -5.72
CA ARG A 251 -11.23 -11.91 -4.94
C ARG A 251 -11.32 -11.62 -3.45
N GLY A 252 -12.09 -10.60 -3.05
CA GLY A 252 -12.31 -10.23 -1.67
C GLY A 252 -13.28 -9.06 -1.58
N SER A 253 -14.01 -8.97 -0.47
CA SER A 253 -14.95 -7.88 -0.22
C SER A 253 -14.98 -7.54 1.27
N LEU A 254 -15.24 -6.28 1.58
CA LEU A 254 -15.60 -5.80 2.91
C LEU A 254 -16.64 -4.68 2.73
N ASN A 255 -17.81 -4.86 3.32
CA ASN A 255 -18.89 -3.89 3.39
C ASN A 255 -19.13 -3.57 4.86
N ALA A 256 -18.49 -2.50 5.33
CA ALA A 256 -18.64 -1.99 6.69
C ALA A 256 -19.53 -0.75 6.71
N HIS A 257 -19.82 -0.21 7.88
CA HIS A 257 -20.60 1.02 8.03
C HIS A 257 -19.82 2.27 7.60
N ASP A 258 -18.50 2.22 7.69
CA ASP A 258 -17.59 3.35 7.49
C ASP A 258 -16.87 3.33 6.13
N ARG A 259 -16.86 2.19 5.42
CA ARG A 259 -16.27 2.05 4.08
C ARG A 259 -16.71 0.77 3.38
N LEU A 260 -16.46 0.73 2.07
CA LEU A 260 -16.38 -0.51 1.31
C LEU A 260 -14.98 -0.72 0.74
N ARG A 261 -14.61 -1.99 0.56
CA ARG A 261 -13.38 -2.43 -0.08
C ARG A 261 -13.68 -3.61 -0.98
N PHE A 262 -13.29 -3.51 -2.24
CA PHE A 262 -13.55 -4.51 -3.25
C PHE A 262 -12.24 -4.92 -3.93
N ASP A 263 -11.91 -6.21 -3.83
CA ASP A 263 -10.73 -6.80 -4.45
C ASP A 263 -11.16 -7.61 -5.68
N PHE A 264 -10.50 -7.41 -6.81
CA PHE A 264 -10.87 -8.04 -8.08
C PHE A 264 -9.66 -8.46 -8.90
N SER A 265 -9.85 -9.48 -9.75
CA SER A 265 -8.81 -9.94 -10.67
C SER A 265 -8.57 -8.93 -11.79
N HIS A 266 -7.39 -8.31 -11.75
CA HIS A 266 -6.91 -7.43 -12.81
C HIS A 266 -5.39 -7.24 -12.67
N ASN A 267 -4.67 -7.27 -13.78
CA ASN A 267 -3.20 -7.31 -13.74
C ASN A 267 -2.52 -5.94 -13.77
N LYS A 268 -3.24 -4.89 -14.20
CA LYS A 268 -2.69 -3.54 -14.40
C LYS A 268 -3.27 -2.56 -13.38
N ALA A 269 -2.59 -1.45 -13.15
CA ALA A 269 -3.19 -0.34 -12.43
C ALA A 269 -4.20 0.34 -13.35
N LEU A 270 -5.34 0.76 -12.79
CA LEU A 270 -6.33 1.52 -13.54
C LEU A 270 -5.79 2.91 -13.83
N SER A 271 -6.01 3.39 -15.04
CA SER A 271 -5.78 4.78 -15.41
C SER A 271 -6.78 5.70 -14.70
N ARG A 272 -6.43 7.00 -14.63
CA ARG A 272 -7.32 7.99 -14.04
C ARG A 272 -8.66 8.08 -14.77
N GLU A 273 -8.65 7.94 -16.09
CA GLU A 273 -9.86 7.98 -16.92
C GLU A 273 -10.79 6.78 -16.65
N GLU A 274 -10.24 5.58 -16.48
CA GLU A 274 -11.00 4.38 -16.11
C GLU A 274 -11.62 4.54 -14.72
N LEU A 275 -10.85 5.02 -13.73
CA LEU A 275 -11.35 5.29 -12.38
C LEU A 275 -12.50 6.31 -12.37
N ASP A 276 -12.31 7.43 -13.04
CA ASP A 276 -13.34 8.46 -13.15
C ASP A 276 -14.58 7.93 -13.92
N GLY A 277 -14.38 7.04 -14.90
CA GLY A 277 -15.45 6.36 -15.63
C GLY A 277 -16.29 5.46 -14.75
N VAL A 278 -15.63 4.57 -13.99
CA VAL A 278 -16.27 3.66 -13.04
C VAL A 278 -17.05 4.45 -11.98
N GLU A 279 -16.44 5.46 -11.37
CA GLU A 279 -17.12 6.28 -10.35
C GLU A 279 -18.35 7.01 -10.92
N ARG A 280 -18.27 7.55 -12.14
CA ARG A 280 -19.41 8.19 -12.80
C ARG A 280 -20.54 7.20 -13.08
N GLU A 281 -20.21 6.00 -13.53
CA GLU A 281 -21.18 4.96 -13.88
C GLU A 281 -21.93 4.47 -12.65
N VAL A 282 -21.21 4.14 -11.56
CA VAL A 282 -21.83 3.77 -10.27
C VAL A 282 -22.81 4.85 -9.81
N ASN A 283 -22.38 6.12 -9.80
CA ASN A 283 -23.24 7.22 -9.40
C ASN A 283 -24.41 7.45 -10.38
N ALA A 284 -24.31 7.07 -11.65
CA ALA A 284 -25.42 7.13 -12.60
C ALA A 284 -26.53 6.13 -12.24
N TYR A 285 -26.17 4.89 -11.88
CA TYR A 285 -27.14 3.89 -11.43
C TYR A 285 -27.70 4.16 -10.03
N ILE A 286 -26.93 4.80 -9.15
CA ILE A 286 -27.45 5.35 -7.89
C ILE A 286 -28.55 6.37 -8.18
N ARG A 287 -28.28 7.36 -9.04
CA ARG A 287 -29.26 8.40 -9.42
C ARG A 287 -30.47 7.87 -10.18
N GLN A 288 -30.36 6.71 -10.83
CA GLN A 288 -31.50 6.04 -11.46
C GLN A 288 -32.59 5.72 -10.43
N ASN A 289 -32.21 5.54 -9.15
CA ASN A 289 -33.11 5.24 -8.05
C ASN A 289 -34.05 4.06 -8.38
N SER A 290 -33.51 3.02 -9.01
CA SER A 290 -34.27 1.84 -9.39
C SER A 290 -34.52 0.97 -8.16
N PRO A 291 -35.64 0.21 -8.11
CA PRO A 291 -35.84 -0.81 -7.09
C PRO A 291 -34.70 -1.83 -7.08
N VAL A 292 -34.37 -2.31 -5.89
CA VAL A 292 -33.50 -3.48 -5.69
C VAL A 292 -34.40 -4.68 -5.41
N ASP A 293 -34.35 -5.67 -6.28
CA ASP A 293 -35.20 -6.86 -6.20
C ASP A 293 -34.38 -8.07 -5.76
N THR A 294 -34.94 -8.89 -4.86
CA THR A 294 -34.30 -10.14 -4.42
C THR A 294 -35.23 -11.32 -4.61
N ARG A 295 -34.69 -12.44 -5.12
CA ARG A 295 -35.46 -13.66 -5.41
C ARG A 295 -34.69 -14.88 -4.94
N ILE A 296 -35.41 -15.84 -4.36
CA ILE A 296 -34.87 -17.17 -4.08
C ILE A 296 -35.18 -18.06 -5.29
N MET A 297 -34.19 -18.77 -5.78
CA MET A 297 -34.32 -19.66 -6.93
C MET A 297 -33.21 -20.72 -6.95
N THR A 298 -33.28 -21.66 -7.89
CA THR A 298 -32.20 -22.64 -8.06
C THR A 298 -30.94 -21.99 -8.67
N PRO A 299 -29.74 -22.52 -8.41
CA PRO A 299 -28.51 -22.03 -9.07
C PRO A 299 -28.56 -22.08 -10.60
N ASP A 300 -29.26 -23.05 -11.19
CA ASP A 300 -29.42 -23.17 -12.65
C ASP A 300 -30.31 -22.06 -13.21
N ASP A 301 -31.44 -21.76 -12.56
CA ASP A 301 -32.32 -20.67 -12.97
C ASP A 301 -31.61 -19.32 -12.86
N ALA A 302 -30.84 -19.11 -11.78
CA ALA A 302 -30.04 -17.90 -11.61
C ALA A 302 -29.03 -17.71 -12.76
N ARG A 303 -28.31 -18.79 -13.15
CA ARG A 303 -27.39 -18.77 -14.29
C ARG A 303 -28.12 -18.49 -15.60
N ALA A 304 -29.31 -19.06 -15.81
CA ALA A 304 -30.11 -18.84 -17.01
C ALA A 304 -30.55 -17.37 -17.16
N LEU A 305 -30.75 -16.66 -16.05
CA LEU A 305 -31.02 -15.22 -16.02
C LEU A 305 -29.76 -14.34 -16.22
N GLY A 306 -28.58 -14.95 -16.32
CA GLY A 306 -27.30 -14.24 -16.43
C GLY A 306 -26.75 -13.74 -15.10
N ALA A 307 -27.21 -14.31 -13.97
CA ALA A 307 -26.70 -13.95 -12.66
C ALA A 307 -25.24 -14.40 -12.52
N GLN A 308 -24.41 -13.53 -11.94
CA GLN A 308 -23.02 -13.84 -11.67
C GLN A 308 -22.92 -14.61 -10.35
N ALA A 309 -22.21 -15.74 -10.39
CA ALA A 309 -21.85 -16.49 -9.21
C ALA A 309 -20.48 -16.03 -8.70
N LEU A 310 -20.33 -15.92 -7.38
CA LEU A 310 -19.04 -15.75 -6.73
C LEU A 310 -18.17 -16.99 -6.98
N PHE A 311 -16.92 -16.75 -7.38
CA PHE A 311 -15.98 -17.80 -7.77
C PHE A 311 -15.55 -18.62 -6.54
N GLY A 312 -15.78 -19.94 -6.56
CA GLY A 312 -15.29 -20.88 -5.54
C GLY A 312 -16.26 -21.21 -4.40
N GLU A 313 -17.46 -20.63 -4.37
CA GLU A 313 -18.48 -20.98 -3.38
C GLU A 313 -19.29 -22.22 -3.81
N LYS A 314 -19.56 -23.11 -2.84
CA LYS A 314 -20.53 -24.20 -3.01
C LYS A 314 -21.89 -23.66 -2.61
N TYR A 315 -22.80 -23.57 -3.57
CA TYR A 315 -24.18 -23.18 -3.33
C TYR A 315 -25.01 -24.39 -2.92
N GLY A 316 -26.00 -24.17 -2.04
CA GLY A 316 -27.03 -25.17 -1.73
C GLY A 316 -28.05 -25.30 -2.87
N ASP A 317 -29.16 -25.98 -2.59
CA ASP A 317 -30.24 -26.20 -3.56
C ASP A 317 -30.97 -24.90 -3.95
N GLU A 318 -30.92 -23.89 -3.08
CA GLU A 318 -31.49 -22.57 -3.30
C GLU A 318 -30.44 -21.46 -3.09
N VAL A 319 -30.54 -20.43 -3.92
CA VAL A 319 -29.70 -19.23 -3.86
C VAL A 319 -30.56 -17.98 -3.88
N ARG A 320 -30.08 -16.95 -3.17
CA ARG A 320 -30.67 -15.61 -3.22
C ARG A 320 -29.97 -14.80 -4.30
N VAL A 321 -30.73 -14.35 -5.28
CA VAL A 321 -30.27 -13.50 -6.38
C VAL A 321 -30.75 -12.08 -6.14
N VAL A 322 -29.85 -11.13 -6.31
CA VAL A 322 -30.09 -9.69 -6.12
C VAL A 322 -29.92 -9.00 -7.46
N SER A 323 -30.90 -8.15 -7.79
CA SER A 323 -30.96 -7.40 -9.05
C SER A 323 -30.93 -5.91 -8.74
N MET A 324 -30.04 -5.15 -9.40
CA MET A 324 -29.92 -3.70 -9.21
C MET A 324 -29.68 -3.00 -10.54
N GLY A 325 -30.31 -1.83 -10.71
CA GLY A 325 -30.11 -1.02 -11.92
C GLY A 325 -30.84 -1.57 -13.13
N ARG A 326 -31.18 -0.66 -14.06
CA ARG A 326 -31.80 -0.99 -15.35
C ARG A 326 -30.91 -0.61 -16.51
N ALA A 327 -30.60 -1.57 -17.37
CA ALA A 327 -29.83 -1.42 -18.60
C ALA A 327 -30.14 -2.57 -19.57
N ASP A 328 -30.14 -2.32 -20.88
CA ASP A 328 -30.37 -3.34 -21.89
C ASP A 328 -29.14 -4.26 -22.02
N THR A 329 -29.07 -5.28 -21.18
CA THR A 329 -27.91 -6.19 -21.02
C THR A 329 -28.21 -7.62 -21.45
N GLY A 330 -29.48 -7.97 -21.67
CA GLY A 330 -29.90 -9.36 -21.80
C GLY A 330 -30.02 -10.13 -20.48
N LYS A 331 -29.68 -9.52 -19.34
CA LYS A 331 -29.73 -10.12 -18.00
C LYS A 331 -31.08 -9.86 -17.31
N GLY A 332 -31.48 -10.79 -16.45
CA GLY A 332 -32.73 -10.72 -15.69
C GLY A 332 -33.95 -11.13 -16.52
N ALA A 333 -35.10 -11.24 -15.86
CA ALA A 333 -36.33 -11.77 -16.47
C ALA A 333 -36.85 -10.89 -17.62
N ASP A 334 -36.64 -9.58 -17.52
CA ASP A 334 -37.02 -8.58 -18.52
C ASP A 334 -35.88 -8.19 -19.45
N LYS A 335 -34.72 -8.86 -19.33
CA LYS A 335 -33.47 -8.60 -20.07
C LYS A 335 -32.88 -7.20 -19.84
N GLN A 336 -33.38 -6.48 -18.85
CA GLN A 336 -33.04 -5.08 -18.60
C GLN A 336 -32.33 -4.86 -17.26
N THR A 337 -31.69 -5.88 -16.69
CA THR A 337 -31.01 -5.76 -15.39
C THR A 337 -29.53 -5.39 -15.55
N TYR A 338 -29.04 -4.39 -14.83
CA TYR A 338 -27.63 -3.99 -14.92
C TYR A 338 -26.70 -4.94 -14.13
N SER A 339 -26.82 -4.95 -12.79
CA SER A 339 -26.13 -5.89 -11.91
C SER A 339 -27.10 -6.97 -11.44
N LEU A 340 -26.68 -8.23 -11.59
CA LEU A 340 -27.45 -9.41 -11.22
C LEU A 340 -26.49 -10.45 -10.62
N GLU A 341 -26.57 -10.65 -9.30
CA GLU A 341 -25.55 -11.38 -8.54
C GLU A 341 -26.19 -12.29 -7.49
N LEU A 342 -25.56 -13.44 -7.22
CA LEU A 342 -25.92 -14.27 -6.07
C LEU A 342 -25.38 -13.60 -4.81
N CYS A 343 -26.28 -13.17 -3.91
CA CYS A 343 -25.88 -12.50 -2.68
C CYS A 343 -26.88 -12.75 -1.53
N GLY A 344 -26.36 -13.32 -0.45
CA GLY A 344 -27.05 -13.49 0.82
C GLY A 344 -26.94 -12.28 1.75
N GLY A 345 -26.50 -11.13 1.26
CA GLY A 345 -26.35 -9.92 2.05
C GLY A 345 -27.63 -9.11 2.21
N THR A 346 -27.59 -8.13 3.12
CA THR A 346 -28.63 -7.11 3.18
C THR A 346 -28.34 -5.98 2.19
N HIS A 347 -29.38 -5.46 1.54
CA HIS A 347 -29.25 -4.41 0.54
C HIS A 347 -30.22 -3.26 0.80
N VAL A 348 -29.95 -2.12 0.16
CA VAL A 348 -30.92 -1.03 0.10
C VAL A 348 -32.19 -1.46 -0.65
N VAL A 349 -33.29 -0.75 -0.42
CA VAL A 349 -34.55 -1.00 -1.13
C VAL A 349 -34.52 -0.38 -2.54
N ARG A 350 -33.85 0.76 -2.70
CA ARG A 350 -33.63 1.41 -3.99
C ARG A 350 -32.20 1.88 -4.13
N THR A 351 -31.68 1.90 -5.35
CA THR A 351 -30.29 2.34 -5.60
C THR A 351 -30.03 3.77 -5.14
N GLY A 352 -31.06 4.62 -5.07
CA GLY A 352 -30.95 5.99 -4.57
C GLY A 352 -30.67 6.09 -3.08
N ASP A 353 -31.02 5.07 -2.29
CA ASP A 353 -30.77 5.04 -0.84
C ASP A 353 -29.26 4.89 -0.51
N ILE A 354 -28.44 4.55 -1.51
CA ILE A 354 -26.96 4.59 -1.40
C ILE A 354 -26.46 6.03 -1.21
N GLY A 355 -27.21 7.01 -1.74
CA GLY A 355 -26.87 8.43 -1.65
C GLY A 355 -25.80 8.84 -2.66
N ALA A 356 -24.55 8.93 -2.20
CA ALA A 356 -23.39 9.24 -3.03
C ALA A 356 -22.39 8.09 -2.99
N PHE A 357 -21.57 7.94 -4.01
CA PHE A 357 -20.40 7.05 -4.01
C PHE A 357 -19.16 7.87 -4.32
N ALA A 358 -18.13 7.75 -3.48
CA ALA A 358 -16.85 8.42 -3.66
C ALA A 358 -15.70 7.40 -3.61
N LEU A 359 -14.96 7.27 -4.72
CA LEU A 359 -13.77 6.44 -4.79
C LEU A 359 -12.62 7.14 -4.04
N THR A 360 -12.00 6.42 -3.10
CA THR A 360 -10.92 6.96 -2.26
C THR A 360 -9.55 6.51 -2.71
N SER A 361 -9.40 5.24 -3.08
CA SER A 361 -8.10 4.70 -3.45
C SER A 361 -8.24 3.53 -4.44
N GLU A 362 -7.16 3.32 -5.20
CA GLU A 362 -6.95 2.12 -6.00
C GLU A 362 -5.50 1.66 -5.79
N SER A 363 -5.30 0.35 -5.60
CA SER A 363 -3.98 -0.22 -5.28
C SER A 363 -3.85 -1.68 -5.68
N ALA A 364 -2.60 -2.19 -5.75
CA ALA A 364 -2.34 -3.62 -5.87
C ALA A 364 -2.52 -4.30 -4.50
N SER A 365 -3.40 -5.30 -4.39
CA SER A 365 -3.50 -6.10 -3.16
C SER A 365 -2.54 -7.28 -3.17
N SER A 366 -2.35 -7.91 -4.34
CA SER A 366 -1.42 -9.02 -4.58
C SER A 366 -1.18 -9.16 -6.08
N ALA A 367 -0.36 -10.12 -6.50
CA ALA A 367 -0.13 -10.39 -7.92
C ALA A 367 -1.45 -10.73 -8.64
N GLY A 368 -1.83 -9.89 -9.61
CA GLY A 368 -3.05 -10.06 -10.40
C GLY A 368 -4.36 -9.68 -9.69
N VAL A 369 -4.26 -9.01 -8.53
CA VAL A 369 -5.43 -8.52 -7.79
C VAL A 369 -5.30 -7.03 -7.50
N ARG A 370 -6.32 -6.27 -7.89
CA ARG A 370 -6.47 -4.85 -7.57
C ARG A 370 -7.51 -4.66 -6.48
N ARG A 371 -7.37 -3.58 -5.72
CA ARG A 371 -8.27 -3.17 -4.64
C ARG A 371 -8.77 -1.77 -4.91
N ILE A 372 -10.09 -1.60 -4.82
CA ILE A 372 -10.73 -0.29 -4.71
C ILE A 372 -11.26 -0.14 -3.28
N GLU A 373 -11.02 1.03 -2.70
CA GLU A 373 -11.74 1.49 -1.51
C GLU A 373 -12.60 2.68 -1.89
N ALA A 374 -13.78 2.72 -1.29
CA ALA A 374 -14.74 3.79 -1.51
C ALA A 374 -15.62 4.02 -0.28
N LEU A 375 -16.33 5.15 -0.31
CA LEU A 375 -17.29 5.57 0.69
C LEU A 375 -18.65 5.73 0.03
N THR A 376 -19.72 5.57 0.82
CA THR A 376 -21.09 5.90 0.40
C THR A 376 -21.78 6.90 1.33
N GLY A 377 -22.94 7.40 0.91
CA GLY A 377 -23.80 8.26 1.74
C GLY A 377 -23.10 9.52 2.27
N GLU A 378 -23.32 9.82 3.55
CA GLU A 378 -22.76 11.02 4.20
C GLU A 378 -21.22 11.00 4.24
N LEU A 379 -20.59 9.84 4.41
CA LEU A 379 -19.13 9.74 4.44
C LEU A 379 -18.50 10.07 3.07
N ALA A 380 -19.16 9.66 1.97
CA ALA A 380 -18.76 10.07 0.64
C ALA A 380 -18.86 11.59 0.45
N LEU A 381 -19.97 12.20 0.90
CA LEU A 381 -20.16 13.66 0.82
C LEU A 381 -19.13 14.41 1.68
N ALA A 382 -18.83 13.90 2.88
CA ALA A 382 -17.82 14.47 3.78
C ALA A 382 -16.42 14.42 3.15
N GLU A 383 -16.04 13.31 2.51
CA GLU A 383 -14.76 13.19 1.81
C GLU A 383 -14.66 14.16 0.63
N LEU A 384 -15.72 14.29 -0.18
CA LEU A 384 -15.75 15.23 -1.31
C LEU A 384 -15.65 16.69 -0.83
N ARG A 385 -16.38 17.06 0.23
CA ARG A 385 -16.26 18.38 0.87
C ARG A 385 -14.87 18.61 1.46
N GLY A 386 -14.26 17.59 2.05
CA GLY A 386 -12.89 17.66 2.57
C GLY A 386 -11.86 17.92 1.47
N ARG A 387 -12.02 17.31 0.29
CA ARG A 387 -11.18 17.58 -0.89
C ARG A 387 -11.36 19.02 -1.38
N ASP A 388 -12.59 19.52 -1.43
CA ASP A 388 -12.90 20.89 -1.85
C ASP A 388 -12.31 21.92 -0.88
N ALA A 389 -12.46 21.70 0.44
CA ALA A 389 -11.86 22.56 1.47
C ALA A 389 -10.33 22.64 1.36
N ARG A 390 -9.65 21.50 1.14
CA ARG A 390 -8.19 21.47 0.92
C ARG A 390 -7.79 22.25 -0.33
N LEU A 391 -8.57 22.19 -1.41
CA LEU A 391 -8.29 22.97 -2.62
C LEU A 391 -8.47 24.47 -2.37
N ALA A 392 -9.51 24.87 -1.63
CA ALA A 392 -9.74 26.26 -1.25
C ALA A 392 -8.60 26.82 -0.36
N GLU A 393 -8.01 26.00 0.52
CA GLU A 393 -6.81 26.38 1.26
C GLU A 393 -5.61 26.63 0.33
N VAL A 394 -5.42 25.76 -0.67
CA VAL A 394 -4.35 25.94 -1.68
C VAL A 394 -4.58 27.21 -2.52
N GLU A 395 -5.81 27.47 -2.96
CA GLU A 395 -6.20 28.70 -3.66
C GLU A 395 -5.84 29.94 -2.84
N THR A 396 -6.13 29.90 -1.53
CA THR A 396 -5.81 30.99 -0.59
C THR A 396 -4.30 31.19 -0.44
N LEU A 397 -3.52 30.11 -0.30
CA LEU A 397 -2.06 30.17 -0.17
C LEU A 397 -1.40 30.73 -1.45
N LEU A 398 -1.90 30.31 -2.61
CA LEU A 398 -1.38 30.73 -3.90
C LEU A 398 -1.93 32.09 -4.36
N LYS A 399 -3.02 32.55 -3.73
CA LYS A 399 -3.78 33.77 -4.08
C LYS A 399 -4.28 33.75 -5.52
N VAL A 400 -4.83 32.62 -5.96
CA VAL A 400 -5.37 32.43 -7.32
C VAL A 400 -6.70 31.69 -7.27
N GLY A 401 -7.49 31.78 -8.35
CA GLY A 401 -8.70 30.97 -8.49
C GLY A 401 -8.40 29.51 -8.84
N ARG A 402 -9.42 28.64 -8.68
CA ARG A 402 -9.34 27.19 -8.92
C ARG A 402 -8.62 26.78 -10.19
N ASP A 403 -8.99 27.40 -11.31
CA ASP A 403 -8.48 27.04 -12.64
C ASP A 403 -7.00 27.41 -12.84
N GLU A 404 -6.47 28.28 -11.98
CA GLU A 404 -5.09 28.78 -12.04
C GLU A 404 -4.17 28.12 -11.01
N VAL A 405 -4.69 27.29 -10.10
CA VAL A 405 -3.91 26.64 -9.04
C VAL A 405 -2.72 25.87 -9.61
N LEU A 406 -2.97 25.02 -10.62
CA LEU A 406 -1.92 24.18 -11.21
C LEU A 406 -0.87 25.00 -11.98
N SER A 407 -1.31 26.01 -12.74
CA SER A 407 -0.38 26.86 -13.51
C SER A 407 0.48 27.72 -12.56
N ARG A 408 -0.12 28.27 -11.49
CA ARG A 408 0.60 29.04 -10.47
C ARG A 408 1.59 28.18 -9.70
N LEU A 409 1.19 26.96 -9.31
CA LEU A 409 2.09 26.02 -8.64
C LEU A 409 3.29 25.65 -9.53
N LYS A 410 3.05 25.37 -10.81
CA LYS A 410 4.12 25.10 -11.78
C LYS A 410 5.07 26.29 -11.90
N ALA A 411 4.53 27.50 -12.04
CA ALA A 411 5.34 28.72 -12.10
C ALA A 411 6.21 28.90 -10.85
N LEU A 412 5.68 28.65 -9.64
CA LEU A 412 6.44 28.72 -8.39
C LEU A 412 7.55 27.66 -8.32
N LEU A 413 7.31 26.43 -8.81
CA LEU A 413 8.32 25.39 -8.86
C LEU A 413 9.45 25.72 -9.83
N ASP A 414 9.11 26.30 -10.99
CA ASP A 414 10.07 26.76 -11.99
C ASP A 414 10.87 27.97 -11.47
N GLU A 415 10.21 28.94 -10.83
CA GLU A 415 10.84 30.08 -10.16
C GLU A 415 11.80 29.62 -9.05
N ARG A 416 11.39 28.68 -8.20
CA ARG A 416 12.26 28.09 -7.17
C ARG A 416 13.51 27.48 -7.78
N LYS A 417 13.37 26.77 -8.91
CA LYS A 417 14.51 26.18 -9.62
C LYS A 417 15.42 27.24 -10.22
N ALA A 418 14.86 28.31 -10.80
CA ALA A 418 15.61 29.43 -11.35
C ALA A 418 16.40 30.16 -10.25
N LEU A 419 15.73 30.53 -9.15
CA LEU A 419 16.37 31.17 -7.99
C LEU A 419 17.45 30.29 -7.37
N SER A 420 17.23 28.97 -7.28
CA SER A 420 18.26 28.05 -6.80
C SER A 420 19.51 28.04 -7.69
N ASN A 421 19.33 28.15 -9.01
CA ASN A 421 20.45 28.23 -9.95
C ASN A 421 21.16 29.58 -9.88
N GLU A 422 20.40 30.67 -9.77
CA GLU A 422 20.92 32.03 -9.63
C GLU A 422 21.73 32.17 -8.33
N VAL A 423 21.23 31.64 -7.20
CA VAL A 423 21.97 31.59 -5.93
C VAL A 423 23.28 30.83 -6.09
N ALA A 424 23.30 29.70 -6.80
CA ALA A 424 24.52 28.95 -7.05
C ALA A 424 25.49 29.71 -7.97
N GLN A 425 24.99 30.48 -8.93
CA GLN A 425 25.81 31.35 -9.77
C GLN A 425 26.40 32.52 -8.97
N LEU A 426 25.58 33.27 -8.23
CA LEU A 426 26.01 34.39 -7.40
C LEU A 426 27.06 33.96 -6.35
N ARG A 427 26.90 32.78 -5.76
CA ARG A 427 27.90 32.20 -4.85
C ARG A 427 29.23 31.93 -5.54
N ARG A 428 29.21 31.45 -6.79
CA ARG A 428 30.42 31.29 -7.61
C ARG A 428 31.06 32.62 -7.96
N GLU A 429 30.27 33.61 -8.38
CA GLU A 429 30.78 34.95 -8.71
C GLU A 429 31.41 35.65 -7.49
N LEU A 430 30.77 35.54 -6.32
CA LEU A 430 31.32 36.02 -5.04
C LEU A 430 32.62 35.30 -4.68
N ALA A 431 32.68 33.98 -4.87
CA ALA A 431 33.90 33.21 -4.61
C ALA A 431 35.07 33.65 -5.50
N MET A 432 34.78 34.04 -6.74
CA MET A 432 35.79 34.54 -7.69
C MET A 432 36.18 36.02 -7.49
N GLY A 433 35.71 36.69 -6.44
CA GLY A 433 36.00 38.11 -6.17
C GLY A 433 35.34 39.09 -7.15
N GLY A 434 34.32 38.64 -7.91
CA GLY A 434 33.71 39.43 -8.99
C GLY A 434 34.60 39.60 -10.23
N PRO A 435 34.12 40.28 -11.28
CA PRO A 435 34.83 40.43 -12.56
C PRO A 435 36.03 41.41 -12.53
N ALA A 436 36.27 42.12 -11.41
CA ALA A 436 37.22 43.23 -11.34
C ALA A 436 38.35 43.06 -10.30
N GLN A 437 38.40 41.96 -9.55
CA GLN A 437 39.41 41.75 -8.53
C GLN A 437 40.49 40.78 -9.04
N GLU A 438 41.70 41.29 -9.24
CA GLU A 438 42.88 40.45 -9.50
C GLU A 438 43.11 39.57 -8.25
N ALA A 439 43.34 38.27 -8.48
CA ALA A 439 43.66 37.36 -7.40
C ALA A 439 45.00 37.79 -6.78
N GLU A 440 44.98 38.36 -5.58
CA GLU A 440 46.20 38.68 -4.83
C GLU A 440 46.95 37.36 -4.59
N ALA A 441 47.99 37.12 -5.39
CA ALA A 441 48.83 35.94 -5.31
C ALA A 441 50.16 36.32 -4.67
N LYS A 442 50.54 35.58 -3.65
CA LYS A 442 51.83 35.72 -2.96
C LYS A 442 52.86 34.84 -3.64
N THR A 443 54.07 35.34 -3.89
CA THR A 443 55.15 34.50 -4.41
C THR A 443 55.82 33.75 -3.26
N VAL A 444 55.83 32.42 -3.33
CA VAL A 444 56.52 31.52 -2.38
C VAL A 444 57.53 30.70 -3.16
N ASN A 445 58.82 30.85 -2.85
CA ASN A 445 59.92 30.15 -3.54
C ASN A 445 59.87 30.26 -5.08
N GLY A 446 59.47 31.42 -5.59
CA GLY A 446 59.32 31.66 -7.04
C GLY A 446 58.01 31.14 -7.66
N VAL A 447 57.12 30.52 -6.89
CA VAL A 447 55.78 30.07 -7.33
C VAL A 447 54.71 31.07 -6.88
N PRO A 448 53.92 31.66 -7.80
CA PRO A 448 52.73 32.41 -7.42
C PRO A 448 51.71 31.48 -6.74
N PHE A 449 51.26 31.86 -5.54
CA PHE A 449 50.32 31.09 -4.75
C PHE A 449 49.12 31.95 -4.36
N HIS A 450 47.92 31.48 -4.69
CA HIS A 450 46.67 32.10 -4.27
C HIS A 450 45.94 31.16 -3.32
N ALA A 451 45.60 31.66 -2.13
CA ALA A 451 44.83 30.91 -1.17
C ALA A 451 43.65 31.73 -0.65
N GLN A 452 42.47 31.11 -0.58
CA GLN A 452 41.26 31.80 -0.16
C GLN A 452 40.33 30.87 0.62
N VAL A 453 39.72 31.42 1.67
CA VAL A 453 38.61 30.79 2.39
C VAL A 453 37.31 31.32 1.81
N LEU A 454 36.44 30.41 1.39
CA LEU A 454 35.20 30.69 0.71
C LEU A 454 34.02 30.29 1.59
N SER A 455 33.07 31.21 1.75
CA SER A 455 31.80 30.95 2.44
C SER A 455 30.67 30.72 1.44
N GLY A 456 29.79 29.75 1.70
CA GLY A 456 28.57 29.55 0.93
C GLY A 456 28.72 28.73 -0.36
N VAL A 457 29.93 28.24 -0.67
CA VAL A 457 30.20 27.28 -1.75
C VAL A 457 30.35 25.87 -1.17
N SER A 458 30.03 24.84 -1.97
CA SER A 458 30.20 23.45 -1.58
C SER A 458 31.53 22.88 -2.09
N GLY A 459 31.98 21.77 -1.51
CA GLY A 459 33.17 21.06 -2.00
C GLY A 459 33.09 20.61 -3.47
N LYS A 460 31.87 20.48 -4.03
CA LYS A 460 31.65 20.15 -5.45
C LYS A 460 31.95 21.32 -6.39
N ASP A 461 31.88 22.56 -5.88
CA ASP A 461 32.12 23.77 -6.67
C ASP A 461 33.62 24.10 -6.77
N LEU A 462 34.41 23.59 -5.82
CA LEU A 462 35.84 23.90 -5.69
C LEU A 462 36.68 23.56 -6.94
N PRO A 463 36.54 22.41 -7.63
CA PRO A 463 37.36 22.10 -8.81
C PRO A 463 37.21 23.11 -9.93
N SER A 464 35.97 23.52 -10.24
CA SER A 464 35.72 24.55 -11.26
C SER A 464 36.32 25.90 -10.87
N LEU A 465 36.21 26.30 -9.59
CA LEU A 465 36.81 27.54 -9.10
C LEU A 465 38.34 27.49 -9.18
N ILE A 466 38.96 26.36 -8.81
CA ILE A 466 40.41 26.15 -8.95
C ILE A 466 40.85 26.32 -10.41
N ASP A 467 40.14 25.71 -11.37
CA ASP A 467 40.47 25.85 -12.79
C ASP A 467 40.35 27.31 -13.28
N GLU A 468 39.33 28.04 -12.84
CA GLU A 468 39.18 29.47 -13.15
C GLU A 468 40.29 30.33 -12.53
N HIS A 469 40.67 30.09 -11.28
CA HIS A 469 41.80 30.79 -10.64
C HIS A 469 43.14 30.47 -11.31
N LYS A 470 43.39 29.20 -11.68
CA LYS A 470 44.59 28.81 -12.46
C LYS A 470 44.63 29.54 -13.80
N ALA A 471 43.50 29.65 -14.49
CA ALA A 471 43.42 30.37 -15.76
C ALA A 471 43.76 31.87 -15.60
N ARG A 472 43.33 32.51 -14.50
CA ARG A 472 43.67 33.91 -14.18
C ARG A 472 45.14 34.09 -13.84
N LEU A 473 45.72 33.19 -13.04
CA LEU A 473 47.13 33.26 -12.63
C LEU A 473 48.11 32.97 -13.77
N LYS A 474 47.68 32.21 -14.79
CA LYS A 474 48.48 31.71 -15.92
C LYS A 474 49.56 30.69 -15.53
N SER A 475 50.30 30.94 -14.45
CA SER A 475 51.27 30.03 -13.83
C SER A 475 51.22 30.21 -12.31
N GLY A 476 51.01 29.12 -11.55
CA GLY A 476 50.95 29.17 -10.10
C GLY A 476 50.24 27.97 -9.46
N ALA A 477 50.10 28.04 -8.13
CA ALA A 477 49.33 27.12 -7.31
C ALA A 477 48.14 27.86 -6.67
N VAL A 478 47.02 27.16 -6.51
CA VAL A 478 45.79 27.67 -5.89
C VAL A 478 45.36 26.72 -4.79
N LEU A 479 44.94 27.24 -3.64
CA LEU A 479 44.29 26.51 -2.56
C LEU A 479 42.97 27.20 -2.18
N LEU A 480 41.85 26.49 -2.29
CA LEU A 480 40.55 27.01 -1.88
C LEU A 480 39.98 26.14 -0.75
N ILE A 481 39.54 26.79 0.33
CA ILE A 481 38.91 26.14 1.48
C ILE A 481 37.45 26.62 1.54
N ALA A 482 36.49 25.71 1.40
CA ALA A 482 35.07 26.00 1.56
C ALA A 482 34.61 25.68 2.99
N ASP A 483 34.02 26.67 3.66
CA ASP A 483 33.24 26.43 4.88
C ASP A 483 31.80 26.04 4.51
N THR A 484 31.44 24.79 4.85
CA THR A 484 30.11 24.21 4.55
C THR A 484 29.17 24.16 5.76
N GLY A 485 29.46 24.93 6.82
CA GLY A 485 28.57 25.02 7.99
C GLY A 485 28.62 23.79 8.88
N GLY A 486 29.84 23.37 9.25
CA GLY A 486 30.10 22.23 10.14
C GLY A 486 31.01 21.15 9.56
N LYS A 487 31.50 21.35 8.33
CA LYS A 487 32.61 20.63 7.68
C LYS A 487 33.40 21.60 6.80
N ALA A 488 34.69 21.35 6.63
CA ALA A 488 35.49 22.04 5.62
C ALA A 488 35.66 21.13 4.40
N ALA A 489 35.60 21.70 3.21
CA ALA A 489 36.12 21.08 2.01
C ALA A 489 37.33 21.88 1.53
N VAL A 490 38.35 21.21 1.00
CA VAL A 490 39.53 21.88 0.48
C VAL A 490 39.90 21.30 -0.88
N ALA A 491 40.32 22.16 -1.79
CA ALA A 491 40.87 21.77 -3.08
C ALA A 491 42.13 22.57 -3.36
N ALA A 492 43.09 21.94 -4.02
CA ALA A 492 44.25 22.63 -4.56
C ALA A 492 44.38 22.31 -6.05
N GLY A 493 44.96 23.24 -6.79
CA GLY A 493 45.36 23.03 -8.17
C GLY A 493 46.68 23.70 -8.47
N VAL A 494 47.42 23.09 -9.40
CA VAL A 494 48.71 23.56 -9.87
C VAL A 494 48.64 23.66 -11.39
N THR A 495 49.17 24.75 -11.96
CA THR A 495 49.25 24.89 -13.42
C THR A 495 50.23 23.88 -14.02
N GLY A 496 49.98 23.43 -15.26
CA GLY A 496 50.73 22.32 -15.86
C GLY A 496 52.25 22.54 -16.00
N ASP A 497 52.71 23.78 -16.03
CA ASP A 497 54.14 24.13 -16.06
C ASP A 497 54.85 23.91 -14.72
N LEU A 498 54.10 23.74 -13.62
CA LEU A 498 54.62 23.58 -12.26
C LEU A 498 54.38 22.19 -11.67
N THR A 499 53.62 21.31 -12.33
CA THR A 499 53.23 20.00 -11.77
C THR A 499 54.40 19.03 -11.53
N GLU A 500 55.55 19.25 -12.19
CA GLU A 500 56.79 18.48 -11.93
C GLU A 500 57.52 18.95 -10.67
N LYS A 501 57.22 20.16 -10.18
CA LYS A 501 57.87 20.79 -9.02
C LYS A 501 56.96 20.84 -7.79
N VAL A 502 55.64 20.96 -8.01
CA VAL A 502 54.62 21.12 -6.97
C VAL A 502 53.47 20.17 -7.25
N SER A 503 53.02 19.47 -6.21
CA SER A 503 51.90 18.52 -6.28
C SER A 503 50.66 19.10 -5.58
N ALA A 504 49.54 19.21 -6.31
CA ALA A 504 48.27 19.59 -5.71
C ALA A 504 47.83 18.64 -4.57
N VAL A 505 48.19 17.35 -4.68
CA VAL A 505 47.91 16.35 -3.64
C VAL A 505 48.63 16.68 -2.34
N ASP A 506 49.88 17.13 -2.42
CA ASP A 506 50.67 17.44 -1.23
C ASP A 506 50.18 18.72 -0.55
N LEU A 507 49.79 19.74 -1.35
CA LEU A 507 49.13 20.95 -0.83
C LEU A 507 47.83 20.62 -0.08
N VAL A 508 46.98 19.76 -0.66
CA VAL A 508 45.73 19.34 -0.02
C VAL A 508 45.99 18.56 1.25
N ARG A 509 46.93 17.60 1.26
CA ARG A 509 47.21 16.78 2.45
C ARG A 509 47.67 17.65 3.62
N ALA A 510 48.56 18.61 3.37
CA ALA A 510 49.01 19.56 4.38
C ALA A 510 47.86 20.41 4.93
N ALA A 511 46.97 20.89 4.06
CA ALA A 511 45.80 21.67 4.48
C ALA A 511 44.76 20.84 5.24
N VAL A 512 44.46 19.61 4.78
CA VAL A 512 43.47 18.71 5.39
C VAL A 512 43.83 18.35 6.83
N GLU A 513 45.11 18.12 7.12
CA GLU A 513 45.58 17.79 8.47
C GLU A 513 45.26 18.91 9.48
N GLN A 514 45.46 20.16 9.08
CA GLN A 514 45.15 21.33 9.92
C GLN A 514 43.64 21.55 10.10
N LEU A 515 42.85 21.16 9.11
CA LEU A 515 41.37 21.20 9.15
C LEU A 515 40.78 20.00 9.92
N GLY A 516 41.60 19.16 10.57
CA GLY A 516 41.13 18.00 11.35
C GLY A 516 40.61 16.83 10.52
N GLY A 517 40.94 16.79 9.22
CA GLY A 517 40.62 15.68 8.33
C GLY A 517 41.77 14.68 8.21
N LYS A 518 41.56 13.63 7.41
CA LYS A 518 42.59 12.64 7.06
C LYS A 518 42.63 12.42 5.56
N GLY A 519 43.82 12.49 4.97
CA GLY A 519 44.04 12.20 3.56
C GLY A 519 43.83 13.40 2.64
N GLY A 520 43.51 13.13 1.39
CA GLY A 520 43.52 14.10 0.29
C GLY A 520 44.03 13.40 -0.97
N GLY A 521 43.23 13.44 -2.03
CA GLY A 521 43.44 12.62 -3.22
C GLY A 521 43.11 13.37 -4.51
N GLY A 522 43.76 12.95 -5.59
CA GLY A 522 43.61 13.57 -6.89
C GLY A 522 44.84 13.36 -7.75
N ARG A 523 45.00 14.24 -8.75
CA ARG A 523 46.12 14.28 -9.67
C ARG A 523 47.10 15.39 -9.26
N ALA A 524 48.28 15.42 -9.88
CA ALA A 524 49.29 16.44 -9.62
C ALA A 524 48.79 17.88 -9.90
N ASP A 525 47.87 18.04 -10.84
CA ASP A 525 47.27 19.32 -11.26
C ASP A 525 46.01 19.73 -10.49
N MET A 526 45.38 18.79 -9.76
CA MET A 526 44.10 18.99 -9.07
C MET A 526 43.89 17.92 -7.99
N ALA A 527 43.68 18.34 -6.75
CA ALA A 527 43.35 17.44 -5.64
C ALA A 527 42.27 18.01 -4.75
N GLN A 528 41.59 17.12 -4.01
CA GLN A 528 40.54 17.49 -3.06
C GLN A 528 40.64 16.70 -1.75
N GLY A 529 40.10 17.29 -0.70
CA GLY A 529 39.99 16.69 0.62
C GLY A 529 38.89 17.35 1.45
N GLY A 530 38.69 16.83 2.65
CA GLY A 530 37.71 17.36 3.61
C GLY A 530 38.24 17.33 5.03
N GLY A 531 37.77 18.27 5.84
CA GLY A 531 38.12 18.45 7.25
C GLY A 531 36.89 18.56 8.14
N ALA A 532 37.13 18.56 9.45
CA ALA A 532 36.11 18.65 10.48
C ALA A 532 35.41 20.02 10.48
N ASP A 533 36.16 21.12 10.33
CA ASP A 533 35.62 22.48 10.20
C ASP A 533 36.69 23.43 9.61
N ALA A 534 36.28 24.67 9.31
CA ALA A 534 37.15 25.68 8.71
C ALA A 534 37.81 26.62 9.73
N SER A 535 37.71 26.36 11.05
CA SER A 535 38.23 27.29 12.07
C SER A 535 39.75 27.46 12.01
N ASN A 536 40.46 26.43 11.55
CA ASN A 536 41.91 26.43 11.37
C ASN A 536 42.34 26.75 9.93
N ALA A 537 41.49 27.39 9.12
CA ALA A 537 41.80 27.64 7.72
C ALA A 537 43.10 28.46 7.50
N GLU A 538 43.42 29.42 8.38
CA GLU A 538 44.70 30.14 8.29
C GLU A 538 45.92 29.22 8.51
N ALA A 539 45.82 28.28 9.44
CA ALA A 539 46.88 27.29 9.68
C ALA A 539 47.01 26.32 8.49
N ALA A 540 45.88 25.93 7.90
CA ALA A 540 45.84 25.10 6.70
C ALA A 540 46.49 25.80 5.49
N ILE A 541 46.23 27.09 5.30
CA ILE A 541 46.89 27.90 4.25
C ILE A 541 48.39 27.96 4.50
N LYS A 542 48.85 28.23 5.73
CA LYS A 542 50.28 28.25 6.07
C LYS A 542 50.97 26.90 5.86
N ALA A 543 50.28 25.80 6.16
CA ALA A 543 50.82 24.46 5.93
C ALA A 543 51.03 24.19 4.43
N ALA A 544 50.08 24.61 3.58
CA ALA A 544 50.24 24.53 2.14
C ALA A 544 51.34 25.48 1.61
N GLU A 545 51.48 26.69 2.18
CA GLU A 545 52.61 27.58 1.87
C GLU A 545 53.96 26.93 2.20
N ALA A 546 54.07 26.22 3.32
CA ALA A 546 55.30 25.53 3.70
C ALA A 546 55.71 24.44 2.70
N VAL A 547 54.74 23.71 2.13
CA VAL A 547 54.99 22.73 1.06
C VAL A 547 55.60 23.38 -0.19
N LEU A 548 55.23 24.63 -0.50
CA LEU A 548 55.85 25.41 -1.59
C LEU A 548 57.24 25.95 -1.22
N GLY A 549 57.50 26.17 0.07
CA GLY A 549 58.75 26.70 0.61
C GLY A 549 59.93 25.72 0.56
N GLY A 550 59.67 24.42 0.54
CA GLY A 550 60.67 23.35 0.56
C GLY A 550 60.81 22.68 1.92
#